data_AF-A0A7J2PRB9-F1
#
_entry.id   AF-A0A7J2PRB9-F1
#
_cell.length_a   1.000
_cell.length_b   1.000
_cell.length_c   1.000
_cell.angle_alpha   90.00
_cell.angle_beta   90.00
_cell.angle_gamma   90.00
#
_symmetry.space_group_name_H-M   'P 1'
#
loop_
_entity.id
_entity.type
_entity.pdbx_description
1 polymer ?
#
loop_
_entity_poly.entity_id
_entity_poly.type
_entity_poly.pdbx_seq_one_letter_code
_entity_poly.pdbx_strand_id
1 'polypeptide(L)'
;PITGGIEEGENTYDTIKREVFEETGFQDIEKVYDLDYTFTYKAPISRKWMKDICFGVEIDKILDVYLSDEHKEYIWCNEKETKQILKWKYYLIALDKLLNIIRNNKIT
;
A
#
# COMPACT_ATOMS: atom_id res chain seq x y z
N PRO A 1 2.54 3.90 -4.49
CA PRO A 1 2.08 3.29 -3.23
C PRO A 1 0.91 4.10 -2.71
N ILE A 2 0.01 3.46 -1.98
CA ILE A 2 -1.06 4.12 -1.23
C ILE A 2 -0.55 4.39 0.17
N THR A 3 -0.67 5.63 0.65
CA THR A 3 -0.09 6.06 1.93
C THR A 3 -0.93 7.15 2.57
N GLY A 4 -1.26 6.97 3.84
CA GLY A 4 -1.73 8.08 4.64
C GLY A 4 -1.76 7.78 6.13
N GLY A 5 -2.15 8.80 6.90
CA GLY A 5 -2.08 8.79 8.35
C GLY A 5 -3.29 8.09 8.97
N ILE A 6 -3.10 7.48 10.13
CA ILE A 6 -4.22 7.04 10.98
C ILE A 6 -4.82 8.29 11.62
N GLU A 7 -6.08 8.60 11.33
CA GLU A 7 -6.77 9.76 11.89
C GLU A 7 -7.37 9.49 13.28
N GLU A 8 -7.78 10.56 13.96
CA GLU A 8 -8.39 10.44 15.29
C GLU A 8 -9.67 9.61 15.25
N GLY A 9 -9.68 8.51 16.00
CA GLY A 9 -10.83 7.60 16.06
C GLY A 9 -10.78 6.45 15.06
N GLU A 10 -9.81 6.44 14.13
CA GLU A 10 -9.61 5.32 13.21
C GLU A 10 -8.82 4.18 13.85
N ASN A 11 -9.23 2.94 13.54
CA ASN A 11 -8.32 1.82 13.65
C ASN A 11 -7.56 1.60 12.32
N THR A 12 -6.51 0.78 12.34
CA THR A 12 -5.68 0.52 11.15
C THR A 12 -6.46 0.08 9.92
N TYR A 13 -7.49 -0.75 10.09
CA TYR A 13 -8.28 -1.26 8.98
C TYR A 13 -9.21 -0.18 8.40
N ASP A 14 -9.75 0.70 9.24
CA ASP A 14 -10.53 1.85 8.80
C ASP A 14 -9.66 2.79 7.94
N THR A 15 -8.44 3.08 8.41
CA THR A 15 -7.46 3.88 7.65
C THR A 15 -7.14 3.22 6.30
N ILE A 16 -6.89 1.91 6.26
CA ILE A 16 -6.61 1.20 4.99
C ILE A 16 -7.77 1.37 4.01
N LYS A 17 -9.02 1.20 4.47
CA LYS A 17 -10.20 1.36 3.61
C LYS A 17 -10.35 2.78 3.08
N ARG A 18 -10.18 3.77 3.96
CA ARG A 18 -10.30 5.18 3.59
C ARG A 18 -9.23 5.56 2.57
N GLU A 19 -7.96 5.29 2.83
CA GLU A 19 -6.85 5.67 1.93
C GLU A 19 -6.93 4.96 0.57
N VAL A 20 -7.32 3.67 0.56
CA VAL A 20 -7.55 2.94 -0.70
C VAL A 20 -8.68 3.60 -1.49
N PHE A 21 -9.80 3.93 -0.85
CA PHE A 21 -10.90 4.60 -1.52
C PHE A 21 -10.54 6.00 -2.01
N GLU A 22 -9.89 6.82 -1.18
CA GLU A 22 -9.53 8.20 -1.50
C GLU A 22 -8.54 8.27 -2.66
N GLU A 23 -7.50 7.44 -2.68
CA GLU A 23 -6.46 7.50 -3.69
C GLU A 23 -6.77 6.73 -4.99
N THR A 24 -7.70 5.76 -4.96
CA THR A 24 -7.95 4.88 -6.12
C THR A 24 -9.41 4.72 -6.53
N GLY A 25 -10.36 5.12 -5.67
CA GLY A 25 -11.78 4.90 -5.85
C GLY A 25 -12.27 3.48 -5.50
N PHE A 26 -11.39 2.55 -5.12
CA PHE A 26 -11.81 1.19 -4.77
C PHE A 26 -12.46 1.15 -3.39
N GLN A 27 -13.71 0.67 -3.33
CA GLN A 27 -14.49 0.52 -2.10
C GLN A 27 -14.41 -0.91 -1.53
N ASP A 28 -14.36 -1.90 -2.43
CA ASP A 28 -14.40 -3.31 -2.06
C ASP A 28 -12.99 -3.89 -1.98
N ILE A 29 -12.52 -4.11 -0.74
CA ILE A 29 -11.28 -4.82 -0.44
C ILE A 29 -11.62 -6.29 -0.16
N GLU A 30 -11.06 -7.19 -0.95
CA GLU A 30 -11.22 -8.64 -0.76
C GLU A 30 -10.39 -9.11 0.44
N LYS A 31 -9.14 -8.67 0.51
CA LYS A 31 -8.22 -9.09 1.56
C LYS A 31 -7.18 -8.04 1.89
N VAL A 32 -6.85 -7.98 3.18
CA VAL A 32 -5.72 -7.21 3.69
C VAL A 32 -4.66 -8.19 4.21
N TYR A 33 -3.43 -7.99 3.77
CA TYR A 33 -2.26 -8.72 4.19
C TYR A 33 -1.45 -7.85 5.14
N ASP A 34 -1.36 -8.22 6.41
CA ASP A 34 -0.36 -7.67 7.32
C ASP A 34 1.02 -8.20 6.92
N LEU A 35 1.94 -7.29 6.59
CA LEU A 35 3.28 -7.65 6.13
C LEU A 35 4.27 -7.87 7.29
N ASP A 36 3.82 -7.67 8.54
CA ASP A 36 4.66 -7.62 9.74
C ASP A 36 5.92 -6.80 9.46
N TYR A 37 5.68 -5.59 8.94
CA TYR A 37 6.73 -4.71 8.49
C TYR A 37 6.40 -3.26 8.78
N THR A 38 7.35 -2.61 9.41
CA THR A 38 7.30 -1.20 9.73
C THR A 38 8.67 -0.61 9.51
N PHE A 39 8.72 0.63 9.02
CA PHE A 39 9.94 1.41 8.96
C PHE A 39 9.69 2.84 9.44
N THR A 40 10.77 3.48 9.87
CA THR A 40 10.75 4.89 10.27
C THR A 40 11.59 5.72 9.32
N TYR A 41 11.11 6.91 8.97
CA TYR A 41 11.85 7.84 8.14
C TYR A 41 11.60 9.27 8.60
N LYS A 42 12.47 10.20 8.16
CA LYS A 42 12.28 11.62 8.41
C LYS A 42 11.59 12.23 7.21
N ALA A 43 10.37 12.74 7.39
CA ALA A 43 9.58 13.35 6.33
C ALA A 43 10.37 14.49 5.66
N PRO A 44 10.48 14.52 4.31
CA PRO A 44 11.31 15.51 3.62
C PRO A 44 10.91 16.96 3.93
N ILE A 45 9.60 17.24 3.96
CA ILE A 45 9.04 18.59 4.12
C ILE A 45 8.95 18.96 5.59
N SER A 46 8.19 18.19 6.38
CA SER A 46 7.92 18.55 7.79
C SER A 46 9.10 18.30 8.73
N ARG A 47 10.10 17.53 8.29
CA ARG A 47 11.25 17.08 9.09
C ARG A 47 10.87 16.29 10.34
N LYS A 48 9.61 15.88 10.48
CA LYS A 48 9.11 15.01 11.55
C LYS A 48 9.56 13.58 11.29
N TRP A 49 9.75 12.82 12.37
CA TRP A 49 9.89 11.37 12.27
C TRP A 49 8.52 10.74 12.06
N MET A 50 8.41 9.93 11.03
CA MET A 50 7.23 9.17 10.65
C MET A 50 7.51 7.68 10.84
N LYS A 51 6.44 6.91 11.09
CA LYS A 51 6.47 5.45 11.20
C LYS A 51 5.36 4.90 10.32
N ASP A 52 5.74 4.12 9.32
CA ASP A 52 4.78 3.49 8.41
C ASP A 52 4.63 2.02 8.76
N ILE A 53 3.39 1.55 8.79
CA ILE A 53 3.03 0.13 8.94
C ILE A 53 2.55 -0.34 7.57
N CYS A 54 3.16 -1.40 7.03
CA CYS A 54 2.95 -1.78 5.64
C CYS A 54 1.94 -2.92 5.52
N PHE A 55 1.01 -2.75 4.59
CA PHE A 55 -0.01 -3.74 4.25
C PHE A 55 -0.02 -4.03 2.75
N GLY A 56 -0.51 -5.21 2.37
CA GLY A 56 -0.94 -5.51 1.01
C GLY A 56 -2.46 -5.52 0.94
N VAL A 57 -3.02 -5.03 -0.17
CA VAL A 57 -4.46 -5.00 -0.40
C VAL A 57 -4.76 -5.77 -1.68
N GLU A 58 -5.73 -6.67 -1.61
CA GLU A 58 -6.28 -7.39 -2.75
C GLU A 58 -7.68 -6.88 -3.05
N ILE A 59 -7.95 -6.62 -4.33
CA ILE A 59 -9.24 -6.18 -4.85
C ILE A 59 -9.74 -7.23 -5.82
N ASP A 60 -11.03 -7.57 -5.75
CA ASP A 60 -11.64 -8.61 -6.60
C ASP A 60 -11.95 -8.08 -8.01
N LYS A 61 -12.41 -6.82 -8.11
CA LYS A 61 -12.83 -6.21 -9.37
C LYS A 61 -11.98 -5.00 -9.71
N ILE A 62 -11.24 -5.11 -10.80
CA ILE A 62 -10.55 -3.97 -11.41
C ILE A 62 -11.61 -3.12 -12.11
N LEU A 63 -12.11 -2.12 -11.38
CA LEU A 63 -12.83 -0.97 -11.93
C LEU A 63 -11.85 0.06 -12.50
N ASP A 64 -12.38 1.10 -13.14
CA ASP A 64 -11.58 2.26 -13.54
C ASP A 64 -11.00 2.94 -12.29
N VAL A 65 -9.66 3.04 -12.24
CA VAL A 65 -8.96 3.69 -11.14
C VAL A 65 -9.23 5.19 -11.20
N TYR A 66 -9.75 5.75 -10.13
CA TYR A 66 -9.88 7.18 -9.93
C TYR A 66 -8.74 7.66 -9.03
N LEU A 67 -7.80 8.44 -9.58
CA LEU A 67 -6.70 9.00 -8.80
C LEU A 67 -7.13 10.30 -8.12
N SER A 68 -6.79 10.44 -6.84
CA SER A 68 -6.82 11.72 -6.15
C SER A 68 -5.71 12.66 -6.66
N ASP A 69 -5.73 13.92 -6.21
CA ASP A 69 -4.70 14.92 -6.53
C ASP A 69 -3.30 14.57 -5.97
N GLU A 70 -3.19 13.54 -5.11
CA GLU A 70 -1.92 13.09 -4.54
C GLU A 70 -1.06 12.31 -5.56
N HIS A 71 -1.69 11.76 -6.61
CA HIS A 71 -1.05 10.91 -7.61
C HIS A 71 -1.35 11.44 -9.01
N LYS A 72 -0.38 11.25 -9.92
CA LYS A 72 -0.51 11.73 -11.30
C LYS A 72 -0.86 10.63 -12.29
N GLU A 73 -0.38 9.41 -12.01
CA GLU A 73 -0.45 8.28 -12.92
C GLU A 73 -0.49 6.99 -12.11
N TYR A 74 -1.10 5.95 -12.69
CA TYR A 74 -1.07 4.59 -12.17
C TYR A 74 -0.70 3.61 -13.27
N ILE A 75 -0.22 2.44 -12.86
CA ILE A 75 0.08 1.34 -13.76
C ILE A 75 -0.11 0.02 -13.03
N TRP A 76 -0.77 -0.93 -13.70
CA TRP A 76 -0.78 -2.33 -13.30
C TRP A 76 0.51 -3.00 -13.79
N CYS A 77 1.27 -3.61 -12.90
CA CYS A 77 2.59 -4.16 -13.19
C CYS A 77 2.74 -5.58 -12.67
N ASN A 78 3.58 -6.37 -13.35
CA ASN A 78 4.11 -7.59 -12.75
C ASN A 78 5.28 -7.30 -11.79
N GLU A 79 5.71 -8.30 -11.02
CA GLU A 79 6.78 -8.17 -10.03
C GLU A 79 8.06 -7.52 -10.57
N LYS A 80 8.49 -7.91 -11.76
CA LYS A 80 9.74 -7.41 -12.35
C LYS A 80 9.62 -5.91 -12.65
N GLU A 81 8.50 -5.49 -13.25
CA GLU A 81 8.20 -4.09 -13.55
C GLU A 81 8.08 -3.28 -12.26
N THR A 82 7.34 -3.77 -11.26
CA THR A 82 7.17 -3.07 -9.97
C THR A 82 8.52 -2.81 -9.29
N LYS A 83 9.43 -3.79 -9.30
CA LYS A 83 10.80 -3.64 -8.73
C LYS A 83 11.65 -2.60 -9.47
N GLN A 84 11.39 -2.36 -10.75
CA GLN A 84 12.08 -1.32 -11.53
C GLN A 84 11.51 0.08 -11.24
N ILE A 85 10.21 0.18 -10.94
CA ILE A 85 9.52 1.44 -10.68
C ILE A 85 9.73 1.93 -9.25
N LEU A 86 9.69 1.03 -8.25
CA LEU A 86 9.85 1.40 -6.85
C LEU A 86 11.27 1.89 -6.54
N LYS A 87 11.39 3.18 -6.21
CA LYS A 87 12.69 3.82 -5.93
C LYS A 87 13.15 3.69 -4.48
N TRP A 88 12.22 3.51 -3.54
CA TRP A 88 12.53 3.50 -2.11
C TRP A 88 12.72 2.07 -1.62
N LYS A 89 13.86 1.81 -0.97
CA LYS A 89 14.21 0.47 -0.46
C LYS A 89 13.15 -0.14 0.46
N TYR A 90 12.44 0.70 1.23
CA TYR A 90 11.41 0.24 2.15
C TYR A 90 10.21 -0.36 1.41
N TYR A 91 9.81 0.24 0.29
CA TYR A 91 8.72 -0.29 -0.54
C TYR A 91 9.11 -1.57 -1.28
N LEU A 92 10.39 -1.72 -1.66
CA LEU A 92 10.90 -2.98 -2.22
C LEU A 92 10.82 -4.12 -1.19
N ILE A 93 11.19 -3.86 0.07
CA ILE A 93 11.09 -4.85 1.15
C ILE A 93 9.63 -5.23 1.42
N ALA A 94 8.72 -4.23 1.45
CA ALA A 94 7.29 -4.48 1.61
C ALA A 94 6.73 -5.35 0.46
N LEU A 95 7.11 -5.06 -0.80
CA LEU A 95 6.74 -5.87 -1.95
C LEU A 95 7.24 -7.32 -1.82
N ASP A 96 8.51 -7.52 -1.45
CA ASP A 96 9.06 -8.87 -1.29
C ASP A 96 8.33 -9.67 -0.20
N LYS A 97 7.97 -9.02 0.91
CA LYS A 97 7.15 -9.64 1.97
C LYS A 97 5.76 -10.04 1.47
N LEU A 98 5.06 -9.14 0.76
CA LEU A 98 3.76 -9.44 0.18
C LEU A 98 3.83 -10.62 -0.78
N LEU A 99 4.82 -10.63 -1.68
CA LEU A 99 5.02 -11.71 -2.64
C LEU A 99 5.30 -13.04 -1.95
N ASN A 100 6.06 -13.05 -0.86
CA ASN A 100 6.30 -14.26 -0.07
C ASN A 100 5.01 -14.78 0.58
N ILE A 101 4.17 -13.89 1.13
CA ILE A 101 2.86 -14.27 1.70
C ILE A 101 1.96 -14.87 0.62
N ILE A 102 1.85 -14.21 -0.55
CA ILE A 102 1.00 -14.69 -1.66
C ILE A 102 1.50 -16.05 -2.17
N ARG A 103 2.82 -16.23 -2.34
CA ARG A 103 3.39 -17.50 -2.81
C ARG A 103 3.16 -18.64 -1.81
N ASN A 104 3.28 -18.37 -0.51
CA ASN A 104 3.07 -19.40 0.52
C ASN A 104 1.60 -19.77 0.68
N ASN A 105 0.67 -18.81 0.53
CA ASN A 105 -0.77 -19.06 0.59
C ASN A 105 -1.31 -19.86 -0.62
N LYS A 106 -0.60 -19.89 -1.75
CA LYS A 106 -0.98 -20.68 -2.94
C LYS A 106 -0.58 -22.16 -2.84
N ILE A 107 0.14 -22.57 -1.79
CA ILE A 107 0.65 -23.94 -1.60
C ILE A 107 -0.26 -24.74 -0.63
N THR A 108 -1.30 -24.12 -0.08
CA THR A 108 -2.35 -24.75 0.74
C THR A 108 -3.65 -24.86 -0.02
#